data_AF-H6WCP6-F1
#
_entry.id   AF-H6WCP6-F1
#
_cell.length_a   1.000
_cell.length_b   1.000
_cell.length_c   1.000
_cell.angle_alpha   90.00
_cell.angle_beta   90.00
_cell.angle_gamma   90.00
#
_symmetry.space_group_name_H-M   'P 1'
#
loop_
_entity.id
_entity.type
_entity.pdbx_description
1 polymer ?
#
loop_
_entity_poly.entity_id
_entity_poly.type
_entity_poly.pdbx_seq_one_letter_code
_entity_poly.pdbx_strand_id
1 'polypeptide(L)'
;MESSIWSRNAKPDVCHFLVAVHFALGFVVARFFLDKFIFRRLAIWLSSNGYAPLKMNEATQAKIAKCSESMWKLAYYATVETFILKITYHEPWFTDTKQYFRGWPDQELKLSLSLFYMCQCGFYIYSIAALLTWETRRKDFAVMMSHHVITVILIGYSYITSFFRIGSIILALHDASDVFLEAAKVFKYSESELGASVCFGLFAISWLLLRLIFFPFWVIKTSSYDVREFLNLSESYPMSLYYVFNTMLLMLLVFHVYWWFLICSMIMRQLKNRGKVGEDIRSDSEDDD
;
A
#
# COMPACT_ATOMS: atom_id res chain seq x y z
N MET A 1 -22.66 15.46 -21.45
CA MET A 1 -21.31 15.62 -21.99
C MET A 1 -20.41 14.85 -21.03
N GLU A 2 -19.99 13.64 -21.42
CA GLU A 2 -19.20 12.77 -20.55
C GLU A 2 -17.89 13.46 -20.15
N SER A 3 -17.67 13.62 -18.85
CA SER A 3 -16.42 14.06 -18.23
C SER A 3 -15.37 13.00 -18.51
N SER A 4 -14.69 13.14 -19.64
CA SER A 4 -13.54 12.30 -19.97
C SER A 4 -12.38 12.62 -19.03
N ILE A 5 -11.76 11.60 -18.45
CA ILE A 5 -10.56 11.73 -17.60
C ILE A 5 -9.43 12.47 -18.33
N TRP A 6 -9.43 12.44 -19.67
CA TRP A 6 -8.44 13.06 -20.53
C TRP A 6 -8.60 14.58 -20.70
N SER A 7 -9.67 15.17 -20.15
CA SER A 7 -9.86 16.62 -20.17
C SER A 7 -8.90 17.32 -19.21
N ARG A 8 -8.29 18.42 -19.66
CA ARG A 8 -7.53 19.31 -18.76
C ARG A 8 -8.50 19.88 -17.73
N ASN A 9 -8.23 19.65 -16.45
CA ASN A 9 -9.04 20.06 -15.30
C ASN A 9 -10.40 19.33 -15.18
N ALA A 10 -10.41 18.04 -15.50
CA ALA A 10 -11.56 17.17 -15.24
C ALA A 10 -11.96 17.24 -13.76
N LYS A 11 -13.25 17.48 -13.49
CA LYS A 11 -13.81 17.27 -12.14
C LYS A 11 -13.81 15.76 -11.82
N PRO A 12 -13.67 15.36 -10.54
CA PRO A 12 -13.84 13.97 -10.16
C PRO A 12 -15.19 13.43 -10.64
N ASP A 13 -15.17 12.29 -11.33
CA ASP A 13 -16.35 11.65 -11.88
C ASP A 13 -16.31 10.15 -11.64
N VAL A 14 -17.50 9.55 -11.45
CA VAL A 14 -17.63 8.11 -11.22
C VAL A 14 -17.22 7.30 -12.45
N CYS A 15 -17.41 7.83 -13.66
CA CYS A 15 -16.99 7.18 -14.90
C CYS A 15 -15.47 6.95 -14.95
N HIS A 16 -14.67 7.75 -14.23
CA HIS A 16 -13.23 7.56 -14.17
C HIS A 16 -12.83 6.21 -13.55
N PHE A 17 -13.65 5.63 -12.66
CA PHE A 17 -13.36 4.30 -12.08
C PHE A 17 -13.38 3.17 -13.10
N LEU A 18 -13.93 3.38 -14.30
CA LEU A 18 -13.72 2.44 -15.40
C LEU A 18 -12.22 2.25 -15.68
N VAL A 19 -11.42 3.33 -15.60
CA VAL A 19 -9.96 3.26 -15.77
C VAL A 19 -9.33 2.42 -14.66
N ALA A 20 -9.84 2.50 -13.42
CA ALA A 20 -9.37 1.66 -12.31
C ALA A 20 -9.62 0.17 -12.57
N VAL A 21 -10.76 -0.19 -13.19
CA VAL A 21 -11.04 -1.58 -13.60
C VAL A 21 -10.06 -2.05 -14.67
N HIS A 22 -9.73 -1.19 -15.65
CA HIS A 22 -8.72 -1.52 -16.66
C HIS A 22 -7.34 -1.72 -16.03
N PHE A 23 -6.96 -0.90 -15.04
CA PHE A 23 -5.73 -1.10 -14.27
C PHE A 23 -5.76 -2.43 -13.51
N ALA A 24 -6.87 -2.78 -12.84
CA ALA A 24 -7.00 -4.05 -12.12
C ALA A 24 -6.76 -5.28 -13.03
N LEU A 25 -7.39 -5.29 -14.21
CA LEU A 25 -7.16 -6.33 -15.22
C LEU A 25 -5.73 -6.30 -15.75
N GLY A 26 -5.19 -5.09 -15.98
CA GLY A 26 -3.82 -4.87 -16.39
C GLY A 26 -2.81 -5.45 -15.39
N PHE A 27 -3.05 -5.33 -14.09
CA PHE A 27 -2.19 -5.90 -13.05
C PHE A 27 -2.19 -7.43 -13.04
N VAL A 28 -3.33 -8.08 -13.31
CA VAL A 28 -3.39 -9.54 -13.49
C VAL A 28 -2.47 -9.98 -14.63
N VAL A 29 -2.61 -9.31 -15.78
CA VAL A 29 -1.80 -9.59 -16.97
C VAL A 29 -0.33 -9.30 -16.69
N ALA A 30 -0.02 -8.12 -16.17
CA ALA A 30 1.35 -7.69 -15.86
C ALA A 30 2.03 -8.64 -14.87
N ARG A 31 1.34 -9.06 -13.80
CA ARG A 31 1.88 -10.06 -12.87
C ARG A 31 2.20 -11.36 -13.57
N PHE A 32 1.28 -11.89 -14.38
CA PHE A 32 1.52 -13.15 -15.10
C PHE A 32 2.73 -13.05 -16.05
N PHE A 33 2.82 -11.97 -16.83
CA PHE A 33 3.94 -11.76 -17.74
C PHE A 33 5.27 -11.57 -17.01
N LEU A 34 5.32 -10.67 -16.01
CA LEU A 34 6.55 -10.41 -15.28
C LEU A 34 7.01 -11.61 -14.45
N ASP A 35 6.09 -12.35 -13.84
CA ASP A 35 6.40 -13.60 -13.12
C ASP A 35 7.03 -14.62 -14.07
N LYS A 36 6.38 -14.90 -15.21
CA LYS A 36 6.82 -15.90 -16.18
C LYS A 36 8.17 -15.56 -16.82
N PHE A 37 8.41 -14.29 -17.16
CA PHE A 37 9.57 -13.90 -17.95
C PHE A 37 10.72 -13.30 -17.13
N ILE A 38 10.45 -12.69 -15.98
CA ILE A 38 11.43 -11.92 -15.21
C ILE A 38 11.58 -12.47 -13.80
N PHE A 39 10.56 -12.34 -12.95
CA PHE A 39 10.71 -12.57 -11.51
C PHE A 39 11.01 -14.01 -11.15
N ARG A 40 10.37 -15.00 -11.78
CA ARG A 40 10.68 -16.40 -11.51
C ARG A 40 12.10 -16.77 -11.90
N ARG A 41 12.61 -16.20 -13.01
CA ARG A 41 14.01 -16.40 -13.44
C ARG A 41 14.99 -15.76 -12.46
N LEU A 42 14.71 -14.53 -12.04
CA LEU A 42 15.51 -13.82 -11.05
C LEU A 42 15.48 -14.53 -9.69
N ALA A 43 14.32 -15.01 -9.24
CA ALA A 43 14.19 -15.75 -7.98
C ALA A 43 14.99 -17.06 -7.99
N ILE A 44 15.00 -17.81 -9.11
CA ILE A 44 15.86 -18.98 -9.26
C ILE A 44 17.34 -18.58 -9.22
N TRP A 45 17.72 -17.53 -9.96
CA TRP A 45 19.10 -17.05 -10.00
C TRP A 45 19.60 -16.62 -8.62
N LEU A 46 18.79 -15.85 -7.88
CA LEU A 46 19.07 -15.39 -6.51
C LEU A 46 19.15 -16.56 -5.52
N SER A 47 18.22 -17.51 -5.59
CA SER A 47 18.18 -18.65 -4.66
C SER A 47 19.28 -19.68 -4.92
N SER A 48 19.94 -19.64 -6.07
CA SER A 48 20.91 -20.65 -6.47
C SER A 48 22.35 -20.13 -6.59
N ASN A 49 22.58 -18.89 -6.15
CA ASN A 49 23.87 -18.21 -6.29
C ASN A 49 24.43 -18.27 -7.74
N GLY A 50 23.53 -18.32 -8.73
CA GLY A 50 23.87 -18.41 -10.16
C GLY A 50 23.90 -19.82 -10.80
N TYR A 51 23.66 -20.91 -10.07
CA TYR A 51 23.69 -22.29 -10.62
C TYR A 51 22.35 -23.02 -10.51
N ALA A 52 21.66 -23.26 -11.63
CA ALA A 52 20.35 -23.93 -11.62
C ALA A 52 20.40 -25.31 -10.92
N PRO A 53 19.61 -25.55 -9.86
CA PRO A 53 19.63 -26.83 -9.15
C PRO A 53 19.05 -27.96 -10.03
N LEU A 54 19.76 -29.09 -10.07
CA LEU A 54 19.40 -30.29 -10.87
C LEU A 54 18.08 -30.95 -10.44
N LYS A 55 17.59 -30.70 -9.22
CA LYS A 55 16.30 -31.20 -8.72
C LYS A 55 15.70 -30.21 -7.72
N MET A 56 14.56 -29.63 -8.05
CA MET A 56 13.84 -28.72 -7.14
C MET A 56 12.89 -29.53 -6.27
N ASN A 57 13.08 -29.49 -4.95
CA ASN A 57 12.10 -30.02 -4.01
C ASN A 57 10.91 -29.03 -3.85
N GLU A 58 9.82 -29.48 -3.24
CA GLU A 58 8.62 -28.65 -3.03
C GLU A 58 8.91 -27.39 -2.20
N ALA A 59 9.77 -27.50 -1.18
CA ALA A 59 10.17 -26.35 -0.35
C ALA A 59 10.90 -25.26 -1.16
N THR A 60 11.81 -25.64 -2.07
CA THR A 60 12.51 -24.73 -2.98
C THR A 60 11.54 -24.08 -3.96
N GLN A 61 10.57 -24.84 -4.49
CA GLN A 61 9.53 -24.28 -5.37
C GLN A 61 8.65 -23.26 -4.63
N ALA A 62 8.21 -23.57 -3.41
CA ALA A 62 7.43 -22.65 -2.58
C ALA A 62 8.22 -21.38 -2.23
N LYS A 63 9.52 -21.51 -1.91
CA LYS A 63 10.42 -20.37 -1.66
C LYS A 63 10.55 -19.45 -2.88
N ILE A 64 10.72 -20.03 -4.08
CA ILE A 64 10.81 -19.27 -5.34
C ILE A 64 9.49 -18.56 -5.65
N ALA A 65 8.35 -19.21 -5.43
CA ALA A 65 7.03 -18.59 -5.63
C ALA A 65 6.84 -17.38 -4.70
N LYS A 66 7.15 -17.53 -3.41
CA LYS A 66 7.10 -16.43 -2.42
C LYS A 66 8.07 -15.29 -2.77
N CYS A 67 9.27 -15.62 -3.24
CA CYS A 67 10.24 -14.62 -3.70
C CYS A 67 9.72 -13.84 -4.91
N SER A 68 9.20 -14.55 -5.92
CA SER A 68 8.64 -13.94 -7.13
C SER A 68 7.46 -13.01 -6.81
N GLU A 69 6.59 -13.42 -5.89
CA GLU A 69 5.50 -12.58 -5.38
C GLU A 69 6.02 -11.30 -4.71
N SER A 70 7.02 -11.42 -3.84
CA SER A 70 7.61 -10.23 -3.19
C SER A 70 8.32 -9.33 -4.19
N MET A 71 8.95 -9.86 -5.24
CA MET A 71 9.52 -9.03 -6.30
C MET A 71 8.45 -8.26 -7.09
N TRP A 72 7.30 -8.88 -7.38
CA TRP A 72 6.16 -8.19 -8.00
C TRP A 72 5.65 -7.04 -7.13
N LYS A 73 5.41 -7.31 -5.84
CA LYS A 73 4.94 -6.29 -4.89
C LYS A 73 5.97 -5.17 -4.72
N LEU A 74 7.25 -5.50 -4.59
CA LEU A 74 8.35 -4.53 -4.52
C LEU A 74 8.39 -3.62 -5.76
N ALA A 75 8.33 -4.20 -6.95
CA ALA A 75 8.36 -3.44 -8.20
C ALA A 75 7.15 -2.48 -8.31
N TYR A 76 5.97 -2.94 -7.90
CA TYR A 76 4.78 -2.10 -7.84
C TYR A 76 4.96 -0.94 -6.86
N TYR A 77 5.22 -1.23 -5.57
CA TYR A 77 5.32 -0.22 -4.52
C TYR A 77 6.42 0.80 -4.81
N ALA A 78 7.59 0.36 -5.26
CA ALA A 78 8.67 1.28 -5.62
C ALA A 78 8.29 2.21 -6.79
N THR A 79 7.54 1.71 -7.77
CA THR A 79 7.09 2.50 -8.92
C THR A 79 6.05 3.54 -8.52
N VAL A 80 5.02 3.14 -7.77
CA VAL A 80 3.94 4.04 -7.36
C VAL A 80 4.43 5.07 -6.35
N GLU A 81 5.32 4.68 -5.43
CA GLU A 81 5.94 5.60 -4.46
C GLU A 81 6.79 6.66 -5.17
N THR A 82 7.64 6.26 -6.11
CA THR A 82 8.42 7.21 -6.92
C THR A 82 7.51 8.15 -7.71
N PHE A 83 6.40 7.63 -8.25
CA PHE A 83 5.47 8.41 -9.04
C PHE A 83 4.71 9.44 -8.20
N ILE A 84 4.21 9.05 -7.02
CA ILE A 84 3.46 9.98 -6.15
C ILE A 84 4.35 11.06 -5.56
N LEU A 85 5.56 10.71 -5.14
CA LEU A 85 6.55 11.69 -4.69
C LEU A 85 6.84 12.69 -5.82
N LYS A 86 7.06 12.22 -7.06
CA LYS A 86 7.28 13.11 -8.21
C LYS A 86 6.10 14.03 -8.50
N ILE A 87 4.86 13.52 -8.40
CA ILE A 87 3.65 14.34 -8.64
C ILE A 87 3.48 15.39 -7.55
N THR A 88 3.66 15.00 -6.28
CA THR A 88 3.31 15.84 -5.13
C THR A 88 4.42 16.76 -4.70
N TYR A 89 5.70 16.44 -4.95
CA TYR A 89 6.85 17.20 -4.43
C TYR A 89 6.81 18.72 -4.72
N HIS A 90 6.27 19.12 -5.87
CA HIS A 90 6.15 20.52 -6.26
C HIS A 90 4.79 21.15 -5.91
N GLU A 91 3.90 20.39 -5.29
CA GLU A 91 2.57 20.85 -4.90
C GLU A 91 2.62 21.47 -3.49
N PRO A 92 1.87 22.55 -3.24
CA PRO A 92 1.93 23.26 -1.96
C PRO A 92 1.45 22.38 -0.79
N TRP A 93 0.60 21.39 -1.05
CA TRP A 93 0.10 20.47 -0.03
C TRP A 93 1.08 19.36 0.36
N PHE A 94 2.23 19.23 -0.31
CA PHE A 94 3.22 18.22 0.09
C PHE A 94 3.84 18.51 1.46
N THR A 95 4.01 19.79 1.80
CA THR A 95 4.62 20.23 3.07
C THR A 95 3.65 21.00 3.97
N ASP A 96 2.67 21.70 3.41
CA ASP A 96 1.70 22.50 4.16
C ASP A 96 0.34 21.81 4.23
N THR A 97 0.02 21.26 5.42
CA THR A 97 -1.24 20.55 5.66
C THR A 97 -2.47 21.46 5.51
N LYS A 98 -2.33 22.78 5.66
CA LYS A 98 -3.44 23.74 5.46
C LYS A 98 -3.92 23.80 4.01
N GLN A 99 -3.14 23.29 3.07
CA GLN A 99 -3.48 23.27 1.64
C GLN A 99 -4.33 22.07 1.25
N TYR A 100 -4.50 21.07 2.14
CA TYR A 100 -5.29 19.87 1.86
C TYR A 100 -6.73 20.17 1.46
N PHE A 101 -7.38 21.10 2.17
CA PHE A 101 -8.79 21.45 1.94
C PHE A 101 -8.97 22.83 1.32
N ARG A 102 -7.88 23.59 1.09
CA ARG A 102 -7.97 24.92 0.49
C ARG A 102 -8.57 24.87 -0.91
N GLY A 103 -9.63 25.64 -1.15
CA GLY A 103 -10.35 25.68 -2.41
C GLY A 103 -11.31 24.50 -2.60
N TRP A 104 -11.57 23.71 -1.56
CA TRP A 104 -12.63 22.69 -1.60
C TRP A 104 -14.01 23.35 -1.78
N PRO A 105 -14.92 22.78 -2.59
CA PRO A 105 -14.78 21.53 -3.37
C PRO A 105 -14.14 21.68 -4.76
N ASP A 106 -13.96 22.90 -5.26
CA ASP A 106 -13.47 23.19 -6.62
C ASP A 106 -11.93 23.19 -6.72
N GLN A 107 -11.29 22.20 -6.10
CA GLN A 107 -9.84 22.00 -6.22
C GLN A 107 -9.46 21.55 -7.64
N GLU A 108 -8.36 22.06 -8.16
CA GLU A 108 -7.80 21.59 -9.45
C GLU A 108 -7.28 20.16 -9.32
N LEU A 109 -7.83 19.24 -10.12
CA LEU A 109 -7.37 17.87 -10.23
C LEU A 109 -6.49 17.71 -11.48
N LYS A 110 -5.19 17.46 -11.25
CA LYS A 110 -4.23 17.18 -12.33
C LYS A 110 -4.45 15.76 -12.88
N LEU A 111 -4.31 15.61 -14.20
CA LEU A 111 -4.42 14.30 -14.88
C LEU A 111 -3.48 13.25 -14.27
N SER A 112 -2.25 13.63 -13.94
CA SER A 112 -1.27 12.73 -13.32
C SER A 112 -1.76 12.16 -11.98
N LEU A 113 -2.33 13.02 -11.13
CA LEU A 113 -2.90 12.60 -9.84
C LEU A 113 -4.16 11.76 -10.04
N SER A 114 -4.99 12.09 -11.03
CA SER A 114 -6.17 11.29 -11.37
C SER A 114 -5.79 9.89 -11.83
N LEU A 115 -4.80 9.75 -12.73
CA LEU A 115 -4.30 8.46 -13.19
C LEU A 115 -3.64 7.68 -12.04
N PHE A 116 -2.91 8.35 -11.15
CA PHE A 116 -2.37 7.72 -9.94
C PHE A 116 -3.47 7.14 -9.06
N TYR A 117 -4.55 7.90 -8.82
CA TYR A 117 -5.71 7.44 -8.06
C TYR A 117 -6.37 6.21 -8.69
N MET A 118 -6.57 6.22 -10.01
CA MET A 118 -7.16 5.08 -10.73
C MET A 118 -6.23 3.85 -10.70
N CYS A 119 -4.92 4.06 -10.83
CA CYS A 119 -3.91 3.02 -10.71
C CYS A 119 -3.95 2.36 -9.31
N GLN A 120 -3.93 3.17 -8.24
CA GLN A 120 -4.02 2.68 -6.87
C GLN A 120 -5.32 1.94 -6.59
N CYS A 121 -6.46 2.53 -6.98
CA CYS A 121 -7.76 1.88 -6.84
C CYS A 121 -7.78 0.52 -7.56
N GLY A 122 -7.28 0.47 -8.80
CA GLY A 122 -7.15 -0.76 -9.58
C GLY A 122 -6.26 -1.81 -8.91
N PHE A 123 -5.14 -1.40 -8.32
CA PHE A 123 -4.24 -2.31 -7.63
C PHE A 123 -4.87 -2.89 -6.36
N TYR A 124 -5.59 -2.09 -5.57
CA TYR A 124 -6.26 -2.59 -4.38
C TYR A 124 -7.44 -3.51 -4.73
N ILE A 125 -8.19 -3.23 -5.80
CA ILE A 125 -9.22 -4.15 -6.34
C ILE A 125 -8.58 -5.47 -6.79
N TYR A 126 -7.50 -5.39 -7.56
CA TYR A 126 -6.71 -6.56 -7.95
C TYR A 126 -6.22 -7.35 -6.73
N SER A 127 -5.72 -6.66 -5.71
CA SER A 127 -5.20 -7.27 -4.49
C SER A 127 -6.28 -7.98 -3.66
N ILE A 128 -7.52 -7.47 -3.64
CA ILE A 128 -8.66 -8.19 -3.04
C ILE A 128 -8.88 -9.53 -3.74
N ALA A 129 -8.91 -9.53 -5.08
CA ALA A 129 -9.05 -10.75 -5.86
C ALA A 129 -7.87 -11.71 -5.62
N ALA A 130 -6.64 -11.18 -5.56
CA ALA A 130 -5.43 -11.94 -5.27
C ALA A 130 -5.47 -12.57 -3.86
N LEU A 131 -5.89 -11.83 -2.83
CA LEU A 131 -6.05 -12.34 -1.47
C LEU A 131 -7.07 -13.48 -1.38
N LEU A 132 -8.13 -13.43 -2.21
CA LEU A 132 -9.16 -14.47 -2.22
C LEU A 132 -8.72 -15.76 -2.93
N THR A 133 -7.86 -15.66 -3.95
CA THR A 133 -7.64 -16.74 -4.93
C THR A 133 -6.18 -17.18 -5.12
N TRP A 134 -5.21 -16.31 -4.87
CA TRP A 134 -3.78 -16.57 -5.13
C TRP A 134 -2.91 -16.53 -3.87
N GLU A 135 -3.17 -15.63 -2.93
CA GLU A 135 -2.29 -15.45 -1.77
C GLU A 135 -2.59 -16.46 -0.66
N THR A 136 -1.53 -16.89 0.03
CA THR A 136 -1.65 -17.79 1.18
C THR A 136 -2.40 -17.09 2.31
N ARG A 137 -3.49 -17.69 2.78
CA ARG A 137 -4.22 -17.19 3.96
C ARG A 137 -3.34 -17.31 5.19
N ARG A 138 -3.36 -16.26 6.01
CA ARG A 138 -2.60 -16.11 7.26
C ARG A 138 -3.55 -15.76 8.39
N LYS A 139 -3.08 -15.83 9.64
CA LYS A 139 -3.89 -15.54 10.84
C LYS A 139 -4.52 -14.14 10.85
N ASP A 140 -3.93 -13.17 10.14
CA ASP A 140 -4.44 -11.81 10.01
C ASP A 140 -5.27 -11.56 8.74
N PHE A 141 -5.71 -12.61 8.04
CA PHE A 141 -6.45 -12.51 6.77
C PHE A 141 -7.66 -11.57 6.86
N ALA A 142 -8.47 -11.67 7.93
CA ALA A 142 -9.65 -10.82 8.08
C ALA A 142 -9.30 -9.32 8.25
N VAL A 143 -8.20 -9.03 8.96
CA VAL A 143 -7.71 -7.65 9.15
C VAL A 143 -7.15 -7.11 7.84
N MET A 144 -6.33 -7.91 7.13
CA MET A 144 -5.83 -7.56 5.80
C MET A 144 -6.98 -7.32 4.81
N MET A 145 -7.95 -8.23 4.70
CA MET A 145 -9.10 -8.06 3.80
C MET A 145 -9.89 -6.79 4.13
N SER A 146 -10.17 -6.54 5.41
CA SER A 146 -10.86 -5.33 5.86
C SER A 146 -10.08 -4.07 5.49
N HIS A 147 -8.75 -4.08 5.66
CA HIS A 147 -7.89 -2.98 5.24
C HIS A 147 -8.01 -2.71 3.74
N HIS A 148 -7.91 -3.73 2.88
CA HIS A 148 -8.03 -3.54 1.45
C HIS A 148 -9.40 -2.96 1.05
N VAL A 149 -10.49 -3.44 1.65
CA VAL A 149 -11.84 -2.90 1.41
C VAL A 149 -11.93 -1.43 1.83
N ILE A 150 -11.47 -1.09 3.03
CA ILE A 150 -11.46 0.30 3.52
C ILE A 150 -10.61 1.19 2.63
N THR A 151 -9.45 0.72 2.18
CA THR A 151 -8.56 1.49 1.31
C THR A 151 -9.21 1.77 -0.05
N VAL A 152 -9.86 0.78 -0.69
CA VAL A 152 -10.63 1.02 -1.93
C VAL A 152 -11.72 2.07 -1.71
N ILE A 153 -12.47 1.97 -0.60
CA ILE A 153 -13.51 2.93 -0.27
C ILE A 153 -12.90 4.32 -0.02
N LEU A 154 -11.80 4.45 0.73
CA LEU A 154 -11.14 5.72 0.99
C LEU A 154 -10.57 6.38 -0.28
N ILE A 155 -9.98 5.59 -1.17
CA ILE A 155 -9.51 6.10 -2.47
C ILE A 155 -10.70 6.62 -3.26
N GLY A 156 -11.77 5.83 -3.38
CA GLY A 156 -12.95 6.22 -4.13
C GLY A 156 -13.65 7.45 -3.54
N TYR A 157 -13.82 7.44 -2.22
CA TYR A 157 -14.43 8.50 -1.45
C TYR A 157 -13.66 9.80 -1.59
N SER A 158 -12.36 9.79 -1.28
CA SER A 158 -11.53 10.99 -1.35
C SER A 158 -11.40 11.55 -2.77
N TYR A 159 -11.53 10.70 -3.79
CA TYR A 159 -11.56 11.14 -5.17
C TYR A 159 -12.85 11.93 -5.47
N ILE A 160 -14.03 11.31 -5.24
CA ILE A 160 -15.34 11.90 -5.58
C ILE A 160 -15.65 13.13 -4.71
N THR A 161 -15.17 13.17 -3.47
CA THR A 161 -15.41 14.29 -2.56
C THR A 161 -14.36 15.38 -2.68
N SER A 162 -13.47 15.36 -3.67
CA SER A 162 -12.36 16.32 -3.82
C SER A 162 -11.43 16.39 -2.59
N PHE A 163 -11.26 15.30 -1.84
CA PHE A 163 -10.23 15.18 -0.78
C PHE A 163 -8.93 14.57 -1.32
N PHE A 164 -8.71 14.61 -2.64
CA PHE A 164 -7.60 13.93 -3.28
C PHE A 164 -6.22 14.47 -2.89
N ARG A 165 -6.12 15.71 -2.39
CA ARG A 165 -4.85 16.26 -1.87
C ARG A 165 -4.39 15.51 -0.63
N ILE A 166 -5.22 15.47 0.42
CA ILE A 166 -4.92 14.70 1.64
C ILE A 166 -4.81 13.21 1.34
N GLY A 167 -5.69 12.67 0.49
CA GLY A 167 -5.66 11.26 0.12
C GLY A 167 -4.38 10.85 -0.65
N SER A 168 -3.81 11.75 -1.46
CA SER A 168 -2.51 11.53 -2.11
C SER A 168 -1.36 11.35 -1.11
N ILE A 169 -1.37 12.14 -0.04
CA ILE A 169 -0.37 12.04 1.04
C ILE A 169 -0.61 10.78 1.87
N ILE A 170 -1.87 10.43 2.12
CA ILE A 170 -2.21 9.15 2.77
C ILE A 170 -1.59 8.00 1.98
N LEU A 171 -1.82 7.91 0.66
CA LEU A 171 -1.27 6.84 -0.18
C LEU A 171 0.26 6.79 -0.11
N ALA A 172 0.95 7.92 -0.25
CA ALA A 172 2.41 7.99 -0.16
C ALA A 172 2.95 7.52 1.20
N LEU A 173 2.35 7.96 2.31
CA LEU A 173 2.79 7.54 3.65
C LEU A 173 2.67 6.02 3.86
N HIS A 174 1.67 5.38 3.26
CA HIS A 174 1.45 3.96 3.45
C HIS A 174 2.37 3.13 2.54
N ASP A 175 2.43 3.44 1.25
CA ASP A 175 3.17 2.64 0.28
C ASP A 175 4.69 2.65 0.52
N ALA A 176 5.25 3.77 1.01
CA ALA A 176 6.67 3.90 1.29
C ALA A 176 7.22 2.80 2.21
N SER A 177 6.48 2.42 3.26
CA SER A 177 6.92 1.37 4.19
C SER A 177 6.92 -0.02 3.55
N ASP A 178 6.00 -0.28 2.62
CA ASP A 178 5.83 -1.59 2.01
C ASP A 178 6.96 -1.90 1.00
N VAL A 179 7.62 -0.88 0.44
CA VAL A 179 8.87 -1.03 -0.32
C VAL A 179 9.94 -1.74 0.52
N PHE A 180 10.16 -1.30 1.75
CA PHE A 180 11.16 -1.91 2.64
C PHE A 180 10.75 -3.32 3.09
N LEU A 181 9.44 -3.54 3.30
CA LEU A 181 8.91 -4.86 3.67
C LEU A 181 9.19 -5.89 2.58
N GLU A 182 8.85 -5.58 1.33
CA GLU A 182 9.01 -6.51 0.22
C GLU A 182 10.50 -6.69 -0.12
N ALA A 183 11.33 -5.66 0.00
CA ALA A 183 12.78 -5.79 -0.11
C ALA A 183 13.36 -6.74 0.95
N ALA A 184 12.92 -6.64 2.21
CA ALA A 184 13.36 -7.54 3.29
C ALA A 184 13.00 -9.00 2.99
N LYS A 185 11.80 -9.25 2.45
CA LYS A 185 11.37 -10.60 2.04
C LYS A 185 12.22 -11.13 0.87
N VAL A 186 12.48 -10.32 -0.16
CA VAL A 186 13.35 -10.73 -1.29
C VAL A 186 14.74 -11.11 -0.80
N PHE A 187 15.37 -10.32 0.07
CA PHE A 187 16.67 -10.65 0.65
C PHE A 187 16.63 -11.91 1.52
N LYS A 188 15.57 -12.08 2.31
CA LYS A 188 15.35 -13.30 3.12
C LYS A 188 15.27 -14.54 2.23
N TYR A 189 14.50 -14.49 1.15
CA TYR A 189 14.38 -15.61 0.21
C TYR A 189 15.65 -15.82 -0.63
N SER A 190 16.52 -14.82 -0.71
CA SER A 190 17.84 -14.93 -1.37
C SER A 190 18.95 -15.35 -0.41
N GLU A 191 18.63 -15.75 0.82
CA GLU A 191 19.59 -16.15 1.87
C GLU A 191 20.59 -15.05 2.28
N SER A 192 20.27 -13.79 1.95
CA SER A 192 21.05 -12.63 2.37
C SER A 192 20.54 -12.13 3.73
N GLU A 193 21.06 -12.73 4.80
CA GLU A 193 20.64 -12.40 6.18
C GLU A 193 20.88 -10.92 6.52
N LEU A 194 22.04 -10.37 6.17
CA LEU A 194 22.36 -8.96 6.44
C LEU A 194 21.38 -8.02 5.71
N GLY A 195 21.13 -8.27 4.43
CA GLY A 195 20.20 -7.47 3.64
C GLY A 195 18.76 -7.56 4.19
N ALA A 196 18.34 -8.77 4.55
CA ALA A 196 17.02 -9.00 5.13
C ALA A 196 16.84 -8.24 6.46
N SER A 197 17.82 -8.31 7.36
CA SER A 197 17.76 -7.63 8.66
C SER A 197 17.83 -6.11 8.54
N VAL A 198 18.67 -5.58 7.63
CA VAL A 198 18.74 -4.12 7.37
C VAL A 198 17.41 -3.62 6.80
N CYS A 199 16.88 -4.26 5.75
CA CYS A 199 15.61 -3.86 5.16
C CYS A 199 14.44 -4.02 6.13
N PHE A 200 14.43 -5.07 6.97
CA PHE A 200 13.40 -5.23 8.00
C PHE A 200 13.48 -4.14 9.08
N GLY A 201 14.69 -3.73 9.48
CA GLY A 201 14.89 -2.59 10.38
C GLY A 201 14.37 -1.27 9.79
N LEU A 202 14.68 -1.00 8.52
CA LEU A 202 14.16 0.17 7.79
C LEU A 202 12.62 0.13 7.65
N PHE A 203 12.05 -1.05 7.41
CA PHE A 203 10.62 -1.27 7.42
C PHE A 203 9.99 -0.93 8.77
N ALA A 204 10.56 -1.41 9.88
CA ALA A 204 10.04 -1.10 11.21
C ALA A 204 10.13 0.39 11.55
N ILE A 205 11.25 1.04 11.23
CA ILE A 205 11.44 2.49 11.46
C ILE A 205 10.44 3.29 10.61
N SER A 206 10.34 2.99 9.31
CA SER A 206 9.40 3.68 8.42
C SER A 206 7.95 3.45 8.83
N TRP A 207 7.57 2.25 9.29
CA TRP A 207 6.24 1.97 9.82
C TRP A 207 5.91 2.88 11.01
N LEU A 208 6.80 2.95 12.00
CA LEU A 208 6.61 3.79 13.17
C LEU A 208 6.47 5.27 12.79
N LEU A 209 7.42 5.78 12.00
CA LEU A 209 7.43 7.19 11.61
C LEU A 209 6.20 7.53 10.75
N LEU A 210 5.95 6.78 9.68
CA LEU A 210 4.93 7.16 8.69
C LEU A 210 3.51 6.84 9.16
N ARG A 211 3.27 5.63 9.68
CA ARG A 211 1.91 5.14 10.00
C ARG A 211 1.48 5.41 11.44
N LEU A 212 2.41 5.57 12.39
CA LEU A 212 2.08 5.82 13.81
C LEU A 212 2.45 7.22 14.31
N ILE A 213 3.26 7.98 13.57
CA ILE A 213 3.59 9.37 13.91
C ILE A 213 2.99 10.34 12.88
N PHE A 214 3.46 10.33 11.64
CA PHE A 214 2.97 11.27 10.62
C PHE A 214 1.48 11.14 10.35
N PHE A 215 0.98 9.91 10.17
CA PHE A 215 -0.43 9.66 9.88
C PHE A 215 -1.38 10.20 10.98
N PRO A 216 -1.27 9.85 12.28
CA PRO A 216 -2.20 10.38 13.28
C PRO A 216 -1.99 11.86 13.59
N PHE A 217 -0.73 12.33 13.74
CA PHE A 217 -0.47 13.67 14.27
C PHE A 217 -0.50 14.78 13.21
N TRP A 218 -0.36 14.46 11.92
CA TRP A 218 -0.51 15.42 10.82
C TRP A 218 -1.77 15.14 10.01
N VAL A 219 -1.95 13.92 9.48
CA VAL A 219 -3.08 13.63 8.58
C VAL A 219 -4.41 13.60 9.32
N ILE A 220 -4.56 12.74 10.33
CA ILE A 220 -5.83 12.62 11.09
C ILE A 220 -6.13 13.92 11.85
N LYS A 221 -5.10 14.57 12.41
CA LYS A 221 -5.25 15.89 13.02
C LYS A 221 -5.85 16.89 12.02
N THR A 222 -5.28 17.01 10.83
CA THR A 222 -5.78 17.98 9.83
C THR A 222 -7.16 17.59 9.30
N SER A 223 -7.45 16.30 9.10
CA SER A 223 -8.81 15.86 8.73
C SER A 223 -9.85 15.99 9.86
N SER A 224 -9.44 16.12 11.11
CA SER A 224 -10.34 16.27 12.27
C SER A 224 -10.56 17.72 12.68
N TYR A 225 -9.51 18.54 12.64
CA TYR A 225 -9.53 19.92 13.13
C TYR A 225 -9.57 20.93 11.98
N ASP A 226 -8.53 20.95 11.15
CA ASP A 226 -8.35 21.99 10.13
C ASP A 226 -9.46 21.92 9.05
N VAL A 227 -9.98 20.72 8.74
CA VAL A 227 -11.10 20.56 7.79
C VAL A 227 -12.35 21.36 8.18
N ARG A 228 -12.55 21.62 9.48
CA ARG A 228 -13.74 22.33 10.00
C ARG A 228 -13.76 23.79 9.60
N GLU A 229 -12.63 24.35 9.19
CA GLU A 229 -12.53 25.70 8.63
C GLU A 229 -13.06 25.77 7.18
N PHE A 230 -13.11 24.62 6.49
CA PHE A 230 -13.50 24.53 5.07
C PHE A 230 -14.88 23.90 4.87
N LEU A 231 -15.34 23.08 5.81
CA LEU A 231 -16.64 22.41 5.76
C LEU A 231 -17.64 23.06 6.71
N ASN A 232 -18.82 23.43 6.19
CA ASN A 232 -19.92 23.88 7.03
C ASN A 232 -20.62 22.68 7.70
N LEU A 233 -20.18 22.32 8.91
CA LEU A 233 -20.73 21.17 9.65
C LEU A 233 -22.16 21.37 10.17
N SER A 234 -22.80 22.54 9.95
CA SER A 234 -24.24 22.65 10.21
C SER A 234 -25.08 21.95 9.14
N GLU A 235 -24.50 21.70 7.97
CA GLU A 235 -25.17 21.05 6.85
C GLU A 235 -24.96 19.54 6.86
N SER A 236 -26.01 18.79 6.51
CA SER A 236 -26.00 17.32 6.56
C SER A 236 -24.94 16.71 5.64
N TYR A 237 -24.74 17.25 4.43
CA TYR A 237 -23.78 16.71 3.47
C TYR A 237 -22.32 16.87 3.95
N PRO A 238 -21.78 18.07 4.23
CA PRO A 238 -20.43 18.23 4.77
C PRO A 238 -20.21 17.52 6.12
N MET A 239 -21.24 17.46 6.97
CA MET A 239 -21.20 16.67 8.21
C MET A 239 -20.97 15.18 7.92
N SER A 240 -21.69 14.61 6.94
CA SER A 240 -21.48 13.21 6.54
C SER A 240 -20.06 12.99 6.00
N LEU A 241 -19.53 13.95 5.21
CA LEU A 241 -18.17 13.91 4.69
C LEU A 241 -17.12 13.80 5.77
N TYR A 242 -17.27 14.65 6.79
CA TYR A 242 -16.39 14.69 7.94
C TYR A 242 -16.36 13.35 8.70
N TYR A 243 -17.53 12.82 9.09
CA TYR A 243 -17.58 11.64 9.94
C TYR A 243 -17.15 10.38 9.21
N VAL A 244 -17.65 10.16 7.97
CA VAL A 244 -17.34 8.97 7.19
C VAL A 244 -15.83 8.87 6.90
N PHE A 245 -15.21 9.97 6.48
CA PHE A 245 -13.78 10.00 6.19
C PHE A 245 -12.94 9.76 7.46
N ASN A 246 -13.19 10.49 8.55
CA ASN A 246 -12.41 10.34 9.78
C ASN A 246 -12.58 8.96 10.44
N THR A 247 -13.78 8.37 10.42
CA THR A 247 -13.99 7.02 10.94
C THR A 247 -13.15 5.99 10.20
N MET A 248 -13.08 6.07 8.86
CA MET A 248 -12.23 5.16 8.08
C MET A 248 -10.73 5.35 8.35
N LEU A 249 -10.26 6.60 8.51
CA LEU A 249 -8.87 6.87 8.87
C LEU A 249 -8.51 6.35 10.27
N LEU A 250 -9.43 6.48 11.24
CA LEU A 250 -9.24 5.93 12.58
C LEU A 250 -9.23 4.40 12.56
N MET A 251 -10.08 3.77 11.74
CA MET A 251 -10.06 2.31 11.55
C MET A 251 -8.75 1.82 10.95
N LEU A 252 -8.21 2.54 9.97
CA LEU A 252 -6.86 2.28 9.45
C LEU A 252 -5.78 2.41 10.54
N LEU A 253 -5.85 3.44 11.38
CA LEU A 253 -4.91 3.61 12.49
C LEU A 253 -4.95 2.41 13.46
N VAL A 254 -6.14 1.91 13.79
CA VAL A 254 -6.30 0.70 14.63
C VAL A 254 -5.59 -0.50 14.00
N PHE A 255 -5.72 -0.71 12.69
CA PHE A 255 -5.00 -1.76 11.99
C PHE A 255 -3.49 -1.55 12.03
N HIS A 256 -3.00 -0.32 11.88
CA HIS A 256 -1.58 -0.03 11.97
C HIS A 256 -0.99 -0.31 13.35
N VAL A 257 -1.75 0.00 14.41
CA VAL A 257 -1.37 -0.33 15.79
C VAL A 257 -1.34 -1.85 15.98
N TYR A 258 -2.33 -2.58 15.47
CA TYR A 258 -2.35 -4.04 15.50
C TYR A 258 -1.10 -4.65 14.85
N TRP A 259 -0.77 -4.26 13.61
CA TRP A 259 0.43 -4.77 12.94
C TRP A 259 1.72 -4.30 13.59
N TRP A 260 1.75 -3.12 14.21
CA TRP A 260 2.92 -2.68 14.98
C TRP A 260 3.26 -3.64 16.12
N PHE A 261 2.26 -4.15 16.85
CA PHE A 261 2.51 -5.19 17.86
C PHE A 261 3.12 -6.46 17.26
N LEU A 262 2.71 -6.84 16.05
CA LEU A 262 3.27 -7.98 15.33
C LEU A 262 4.71 -7.72 14.87
N ILE A 263 5.00 -6.51 14.39
CA ILE A 263 6.36 -6.08 14.02
C ILE A 263 7.29 -6.10 15.23
N CYS A 264 6.86 -5.54 16.37
CA CYS A 264 7.60 -5.59 17.63
C CYS A 264 7.85 -7.04 18.08
N SER A 265 6.86 -7.92 17.91
CA SER A 265 7.00 -9.34 18.23
C SER A 265 8.04 -10.03 17.33
N MET A 266 8.06 -9.71 16.04
CA MET A 266 9.09 -10.15 15.10
C MET A 266 10.48 -9.64 15.50
N ILE A 267 10.61 -8.36 15.87
CA ILE A 267 11.88 -7.77 16.34
C ILE A 267 12.39 -8.52 17.59
N MET A 268 11.54 -8.78 18.57
CA MET A 268 11.92 -9.54 19.77
C MET A 268 12.41 -10.95 19.43
N ARG A 269 11.79 -11.62 18.45
CA ARG A 269 12.27 -12.93 17.95
C ARG A 269 13.61 -12.82 17.24
N GLN A 270 13.81 -11.79 16.42
CA GLN A 270 15.10 -11.55 15.76
C GLN A 270 16.23 -11.31 16.75
N LEU A 271 15.99 -10.52 17.80
CA LEU A 271 16.97 -10.28 18.86
C LEU A 271 17.38 -11.59 19.57
N LYS A 272 16.42 -12.48 19.83
CA LYS A 272 16.70 -13.82 20.39
C LYS A 272 17.47 -14.71 19.40
N ASN A 273 17.23 -14.56 18.10
CA ASN A 273 17.85 -15.35 17.04
C ASN A 273 19.17 -14.75 16.51
N ARG A 274 19.92 -14.02 17.33
CA ARG A 274 21.20 -13.37 16.96
C ARG A 274 21.08 -12.45 15.73
N GLY A 275 19.95 -11.78 15.56
CA GLY A 275 19.70 -10.81 14.49
C GLY A 275 19.19 -11.41 13.18
N LYS A 276 18.91 -12.72 13.10
CA LYS A 276 18.36 -13.37 11.90
C LYS A 276 16.86 -13.21 11.78
N VAL A 277 16.36 -12.96 10.57
CA VAL A 277 14.92 -12.78 10.29
C VAL A 277 14.21 -14.14 10.27
N GLY A 278 13.55 -14.49 11.38
CA GLY A 278 12.79 -15.75 11.52
C GLY A 278 11.53 -15.83 10.64
N GLU A 279 10.88 -17.00 10.65
CA GLU A 279 9.55 -17.25 10.06
C GLU A 279 8.51 -16.19 10.50
N ASP A 280 7.58 -15.86 9.60
CA ASP A 280 6.53 -14.88 9.91
C ASP A 280 5.57 -15.50 10.96
N ILE A 281 5.32 -14.77 12.05
CA ILE A 281 4.44 -15.21 13.13
C ILE A 281 2.97 -15.40 12.72
N ARG A 282 2.60 -14.87 11.55
CA ARG A 282 1.25 -14.97 11.00
C ARG A 282 1.06 -16.16 10.07
N SER A 283 2.14 -16.77 9.59
CA SER A 283 2.04 -18.05 8.88
C SER A 283 1.56 -19.09 9.89
N ASP A 284 0.58 -19.90 9.51
CA ASP A 284 0.26 -21.08 10.28
C ASP A 284 1.52 -21.96 10.32
N SER A 285 2.01 -22.23 11.53
CA SER A 285 2.81 -23.41 11.76
C SER A 285 1.87 -24.58 11.48
N GLU A 286 2.11 -25.34 10.41
CA GLU A 286 1.54 -26.68 10.26
C GLU A 286 2.17 -27.66 11.29
N ASP A 287 2.41 -27.19 12.52
CA ASP A 287 3.08 -27.89 13.61
C ASP A 287 2.40 -27.54 14.95
N ASP A 288 1.07 -27.65 15.01
CA ASP A 288 0.36 -27.88 16.27
C ASP A 288 -0.55 -29.09 16.03
N ASP A 289 0.04 -30.29 16.16
CA ASP A 289 -0.66 -31.56 16.41
C ASP A 289 -1.47 -31.48 17.72
#